data_AF-A0A2R6E5Z5-F1
#
_entry.id   AF-A0A2R6E5Z5-F1
#
_cell.length_a   1.000
_cell.length_b   1.000
_cell.length_c   1.000
_cell.angle_alpha   90.00
_cell.angle_beta   90.00
_cell.angle_gamma   90.00
#
_symmetry.space_group_name_H-M   'P 1'
#
loop_
_entity.id
_entity.type
_entity.pdbx_description
1 polymer ?
#
loop_
_entity_poly.entity_id
_entity_poly.type
_entity_poly.pdbx_seq_one_letter_code
_entity_poly.pdbx_strand_id
1 'polypeptide(L)'
;MAEVLALLVAAFAGGALGAAVGALEAFSLAGVLIVVGEATDLAGGAATPAAGDDLAALGSTGLTASVGLGPLFGPHVAFAGGAAATAFAARQGHLDTDFGYHEAKHVTRALGPRVDVMAVGG
;
A
#
# COMPACT_ATOMS: atom_id res chain seq x y z
N MET A 1 -3.66 23.52 5.82
CA MET A 1 -4.38 22.72 6.84
C MET A 1 -5.38 21.75 6.22
N ALA A 2 -6.25 22.17 5.31
CA ALA A 2 -7.18 21.26 4.60
C ALA A 2 -6.47 20.14 3.81
N GLU A 3 -5.35 20.47 3.15
CA GLU A 3 -4.60 19.49 2.35
C GLU A 3 -3.92 18.41 3.18
N VAL A 4 -3.28 18.80 4.30
CA VAL A 4 -2.73 17.83 5.26
C VAL A 4 -3.81 16.90 5.79
N LEU A 5 -5.00 17.44 6.10
CA LEU A 5 -6.14 16.62 6.51
C LEU A 5 -6.55 15.62 5.41
N ALA A 6 -6.61 16.07 4.16
CA ALA A 6 -6.93 15.19 3.03
C ALA A 6 -5.89 14.08 2.85
N LEU A 7 -4.59 14.39 2.99
CA LEU A 7 -3.51 13.40 2.95
C LEU A 7 -3.60 12.39 4.10
N LEU A 8 -3.95 12.84 5.31
CA LEU A 8 -4.16 11.95 6.45
C LEU A 8 -5.37 11.04 6.23
N VAL A 9 -6.48 11.55 5.69
CA VAL A 9 -7.65 10.74 5.37
C VAL A 9 -7.35 9.73 4.26
N ALA A 10 -6.60 10.14 3.23
CA ALA A 10 -6.16 9.24 2.18
C ALA A 10 -5.22 8.14 2.73
N ALA A 11 -4.29 8.51 3.61
CA ALA A 11 -3.40 7.56 4.26
C ALA A 11 -4.16 6.56 5.13
N PHE A 12 -5.09 7.06 5.93
CA PHE A 12 -5.96 6.21 6.75
C PHE A 12 -6.79 5.24 5.91
N ALA A 13 -7.40 5.74 4.82
CA ALA A 13 -8.15 4.90 3.90
C ALA A 13 -7.25 3.84 3.22
N GLY A 14 -6.00 4.20 2.91
CA GLY A 14 -5.02 3.31 2.31
C GLY A 14 -4.62 2.17 3.23
N GLY A 15 -4.31 2.49 4.47
CA GLY A 15 -4.01 1.51 5.51
C GLY A 15 -5.20 0.60 5.83
N ALA A 16 -6.41 1.16 5.94
CA ALA A 16 -7.65 0.41 6.10
C ALA A 16 -7.94 -0.51 4.90
N LEU A 17 -7.66 -0.06 3.67
CA LEU A 17 -7.77 -0.87 2.46
C LEU A 17 -6.77 -2.03 2.49
N GLY A 18 -5.52 -1.77 2.89
CA GLY A 18 -4.51 -2.80 3.07
C GLY A 18 -4.88 -3.83 4.13
N ALA A 19 -5.53 -3.42 5.22
CA ALA A 19 -6.10 -4.32 6.21
C ALA A 19 -7.20 -5.22 5.61
N ALA A 20 -8.12 -4.64 4.83
CA ALA A 20 -9.23 -5.39 4.27
C ALA A 20 -8.79 -6.40 3.20
N VAL A 21 -7.92 -5.98 2.28
CA VAL A 21 -7.50 -6.76 1.11
C VAL A 21 -6.37 -7.73 1.43
N GLY A 22 -5.52 -7.41 2.41
CA GLY A 22 -4.30 -8.15 2.71
C GLY A 22 -3.06 -7.32 2.36
N ALA A 23 -2.03 -7.43 3.19
CA ALA A 23 -0.84 -6.59 3.07
C ALA A 23 -0.07 -6.91 1.78
N LEU A 24 0.18 -8.19 1.49
CA LEU A 24 0.94 -8.58 0.30
C LEU A 24 0.18 -8.22 -0.98
N GLU A 25 -1.13 -8.43 -0.99
CA GLU A 25 -2.01 -8.09 -2.12
C GLU A 25 -2.01 -6.58 -2.37
N ALA A 26 -2.08 -5.76 -1.32
CA ALA A 26 -1.97 -4.31 -1.42
C ALA A 26 -0.58 -3.87 -1.93
N PHE A 27 0.50 -4.55 -1.49
CA PHE A 27 1.85 -4.30 -1.99
C PHE A 27 1.98 -4.61 -3.49
N SER A 28 1.43 -5.74 -3.93
CA SER A 28 1.39 -6.10 -5.35
C SER A 28 0.59 -5.08 -6.17
N LEU A 29 -0.54 -4.59 -5.65
CA LEU A 29 -1.33 -3.55 -6.30
C LEU A 29 -0.53 -2.25 -6.46
N ALA A 30 0.23 -1.84 -5.44
CA ALA A 30 1.11 -0.69 -5.55
C ALA A 30 2.13 -0.86 -6.68
N GLY A 31 2.74 -2.05 -6.80
CA GLY A 31 3.64 -2.39 -7.91
C GLY A 31 2.98 -2.28 -9.28
N VAL A 32 1.74 -2.75 -9.44
CA VAL A 32 0.97 -2.60 -10.69
C VAL A 32 0.74 -1.12 -11.01
N LEU A 33 0.36 -0.31 -10.03
CA LEU A 33 0.14 1.12 -10.23
C LEU A 33 1.42 1.87 -10.62
N ILE A 34 2.55 1.50 -10.04
CA ILE A 34 3.86 2.05 -10.43
C ILE A 34 4.18 1.69 -11.88
N VAL A 35 4.04 0.43 -12.27
CA VAL A 35 4.28 0.00 -13.67
C VAL A 35 3.36 0.75 -14.64
N VAL A 36 2.09 0.92 -14.29
CA VAL A 36 1.14 1.71 -15.09
C VAL A 36 1.57 3.18 -15.16
N GLY A 37 1.98 3.78 -14.04
CA GLY A 37 2.44 5.17 -14.00
C GLY A 37 3.64 5.42 -14.91
N GLU A 38 4.67 4.58 -14.80
CA GLU A 38 5.85 4.67 -15.67
C GLU A 38 5.47 4.43 -17.14
N ALA A 39 4.59 3.46 -17.43
CA ALA A 39 4.12 3.22 -18.79
C ALA A 39 3.36 4.43 -19.37
N THR A 40 2.57 5.14 -18.56
CA THR A 40 1.89 6.37 -18.99
C THR A 40 2.85 7.52 -19.24
N ASP A 41 3.88 7.67 -18.42
CA ASP A 41 4.89 8.72 -18.61
C ASP A 41 5.68 8.47 -19.91
N LEU A 42 6.09 7.23 -20.16
CA LEU A 42 6.72 6.83 -21.42
C LEU A 42 5.82 7.08 -22.63
N ALA A 43 4.53 6.75 -22.55
CA ALA A 43 3.57 6.98 -23.64
C ALA A 43 3.28 8.48 -23.85
N GLY A 44 3.37 9.29 -22.80
CA GLY A 44 3.21 10.74 -22.82
C GLY A 44 4.42 11.51 -23.36
N GLY A 45 5.48 10.81 -23.77
CA GLY A 45 6.69 11.42 -24.29
C GLY A 45 7.65 11.94 -23.22
N ALA A 46 7.47 11.52 -21.95
CA ALA A 46 8.53 11.68 -20.96
C ALA A 46 9.77 10.92 -21.46
N ALA A 47 10.94 11.55 -21.37
CA ALA A 47 12.19 10.91 -21.77
C ALA A 47 12.35 9.61 -21.00
N THR A 48 12.61 8.49 -21.71
CA THR A 48 13.10 7.27 -21.05
C THR A 48 14.36 7.66 -20.29
N PRO A 49 14.40 7.51 -18.96
CA PRO A 49 15.61 7.80 -18.22
C PRO A 49 16.74 6.94 -18.79
N ALA A 50 17.77 7.60 -19.32
CA ALA A 50 18.92 6.91 -19.88
C ALA A 50 19.65 6.17 -18.75
N ALA A 51 20.38 5.11 -19.09
CA ALA A 51 21.28 4.47 -18.13
C ALA A 51 22.32 5.50 -17.64
N GLY A 52 22.13 6.05 -16.44
CA GLY A 52 22.93 7.15 -15.87
C GLY A 52 22.13 8.40 -15.47
N ASP A 53 20.84 8.49 -15.82
CA ASP A 53 19.96 9.52 -15.27
C ASP A 53 19.76 9.31 -13.77
N ASP A 54 19.48 10.41 -13.05
CA ASP A 54 19.31 10.39 -11.61
C ASP A 54 18.15 9.43 -11.24
N LEU A 55 18.49 8.27 -10.68
CA LEU A 55 17.53 7.28 -10.22
C LEU A 55 16.58 7.87 -9.15
N ALA A 56 16.97 8.98 -8.50
CA ALA A 56 16.09 9.70 -7.59
C ALA A 56 14.94 10.43 -8.30
N ALA A 57 15.04 10.67 -9.61
CA ALA A 57 13.96 11.26 -10.40
C ALA A 57 12.87 10.23 -10.76
N LEU A 58 13.20 8.92 -10.78
CA LEU A 58 12.24 7.84 -11.03
C LEU A 58 11.17 7.80 -9.95
N GLY A 59 9.90 7.86 -10.35
CA GLY A 59 8.78 7.89 -9.42
C GLY A 59 8.66 9.15 -8.57
N SER A 60 9.39 10.23 -8.91
CA SER A 60 9.31 11.52 -8.20
C SER A 60 8.17 12.42 -8.70
N THR A 61 7.57 12.10 -9.85
CA THR A 61 6.44 12.83 -10.44
C THR A 61 5.38 11.87 -11.01
N GLY A 62 4.27 12.41 -11.52
CA GLY A 62 3.25 11.63 -12.22
C GLY A 62 2.40 10.70 -11.34
N LEU A 63 1.80 9.70 -11.98
CA LEU A 63 0.95 8.70 -11.31
C LEU A 63 1.76 7.81 -10.36
N THR A 64 3.03 7.56 -10.68
CA THR A 64 3.93 6.82 -9.79
C THR A 64 4.07 7.54 -8.45
N ALA A 65 4.40 8.83 -8.44
CA ALA A 65 4.57 9.60 -7.21
C ALA A 65 3.26 9.82 -6.44
N SER A 66 2.19 10.16 -7.17
CA SER A 66 0.93 10.60 -6.56
C SER A 66 0.00 9.46 -6.15
N VAL A 67 0.08 8.31 -6.83
CA VAL A 67 -0.83 7.18 -6.64
C VAL A 67 -0.06 5.94 -6.18
N GLY A 68 0.91 5.46 -6.96
CA GLY A 68 1.65 4.21 -6.66
C GLY A 68 2.54 4.29 -5.42
N LEU A 69 3.18 5.43 -5.20
CA LEU A 69 3.94 5.81 -4.00
C LEU A 69 3.23 6.90 -3.20
N GLY A 70 1.96 7.15 -3.50
CA GLY A 70 1.15 8.16 -2.84
C GLY A 70 0.64 7.72 -1.48
N PRO A 71 -0.07 8.61 -0.77
CA PRO A 71 -0.60 8.32 0.56
C PRO A 71 -1.64 7.19 0.57
N LEU A 72 -2.34 6.93 -0.53
CA LEU A 72 -3.42 5.92 -0.54
C LEU A 72 -2.91 4.50 -0.83
N PHE A 73 -2.15 4.30 -1.91
CA PHE A 73 -1.70 2.96 -2.33
C PHE A 73 -0.22 2.71 -2.07
N GLY A 74 0.51 3.72 -1.59
CA GLY A 74 1.92 3.58 -1.28
C GLY A 74 2.18 2.36 -0.40
N PRO A 75 3.23 1.56 -0.69
CA PRO A 75 3.53 0.37 0.10
C PRO A 75 3.84 0.71 1.57
N HIS A 76 4.37 1.91 1.82
CA HIS A 76 4.60 2.41 3.19
C HIS A 76 3.32 2.77 3.95
N VAL A 77 2.17 2.83 3.27
CA VAL A 77 0.85 3.05 3.89
C VAL A 77 0.00 1.79 3.83
N ALA A 78 -0.36 1.32 2.64
CA ALA A 78 -1.31 0.23 2.49
C ALA A 78 -0.75 -1.10 3.01
N PHE A 79 0.49 -1.45 2.65
CA PHE A 79 1.12 -2.67 3.19
C PHE A 79 1.44 -2.52 4.68
N ALA A 80 1.91 -1.36 5.13
CA ALA A 80 2.18 -1.13 6.55
C ALA A 80 0.91 -1.25 7.41
N GLY A 81 -0.19 -0.66 6.96
CA GLY A 81 -1.51 -0.77 7.58
C GLY A 81 -2.01 -2.20 7.60
N GLY A 82 -1.90 -2.92 6.48
CA GLY A 82 -2.22 -4.35 6.41
C GLY A 82 -1.39 -5.20 7.38
N ALA A 83 -0.08 -4.96 7.48
CA ALA A 83 0.80 -5.70 8.38
C ALA A 83 0.47 -5.42 9.86
N ALA A 84 0.19 -4.17 10.21
CA ALA A 84 -0.26 -3.79 11.56
C ALA A 84 -1.61 -4.44 11.90
N ALA A 85 -2.54 -4.43 10.95
CA ALA A 85 -3.85 -5.05 11.07
C ALA A 85 -3.76 -6.58 11.25
N THR A 86 -2.89 -7.26 10.53
CA THR A 86 -2.64 -8.70 10.68
C THR A 86 -2.08 -9.02 12.06
N ALA A 87 -1.13 -8.23 12.56
CA ALA A 87 -0.60 -8.39 13.91
C ALA A 87 -1.68 -8.20 14.98
N PHE A 88 -2.56 -7.21 14.81
CA PHE A 88 -3.71 -7.00 15.69
C PHE A 88 -4.71 -8.16 15.62
N ALA A 89 -5.09 -8.59 14.43
CA ALA A 89 -6.02 -9.71 14.23
C ALA A 89 -5.49 -11.00 14.85
N ALA A 90 -4.20 -11.29 14.71
CA ALA A 90 -3.54 -12.41 15.37
C ALA A 90 -3.65 -12.30 16.91
N ARG A 91 -3.38 -11.13 17.47
CA ARG A 91 -3.48 -10.89 18.93
C ARG A 91 -4.90 -11.09 19.45
N GLN A 92 -5.91 -10.72 18.67
CA GLN A 92 -7.32 -10.90 19.02
C GLN A 92 -7.84 -12.32 18.80
N GLY A 93 -7.02 -13.24 18.29
CA GLY A 93 -7.46 -14.60 17.95
C GLY A 93 -8.41 -14.64 16.75
N HIS A 94 -8.37 -13.63 15.89
CA HIS A 94 -9.20 -13.55 14.68
C HIS A 94 -8.66 -14.41 13.53
N LEU A 95 -7.41 -14.83 13.64
CA LEU A 95 -6.73 -15.72 12.70
C LEU A 95 -6.67 -17.11 13.31
N ASP A 96 -7.32 -18.04 12.64
CA ASP A 96 -7.27 -19.47 12.94
C ASP A 96 -6.92 -20.18 11.64
N THR A 97 -5.63 -20.29 11.36
CA THR A 97 -5.11 -20.83 10.10
C THR A 97 -4.02 -21.86 10.38
N ASP A 98 -3.80 -22.78 9.45
CA ASP A 98 -2.71 -23.77 9.55
C ASP A 98 -1.34 -23.17 9.16
N PHE A 99 -1.11 -21.89 9.46
CA PHE A 99 0.10 -21.19 9.01
C PHE A 99 1.34 -21.70 9.73
N GLY A 100 2.37 -22.02 8.96
CA GLY A 100 3.62 -22.59 9.50
C GLY A 100 4.44 -21.63 10.37
N TYR A 101 3.99 -20.39 10.57
CA TYR A 101 4.65 -19.36 11.38
C TYR A 101 3.63 -18.68 12.31
N HIS A 102 4.08 -17.69 13.08
CA HIS A 102 3.16 -16.86 13.85
C HIS A 102 2.12 -16.19 12.94
N GLU A 103 0.85 -16.32 13.30
CA GLU A 103 -0.30 -15.71 12.60
C GLU A 103 -0.13 -14.22 12.32
N ALA A 104 0.56 -13.50 13.21
CA ALA A 104 0.89 -12.08 13.03
C ALA A 104 1.74 -11.78 11.78
N LYS A 105 2.37 -12.79 11.19
CA LYS A 105 3.19 -12.69 9.96
C LYS A 105 2.45 -13.15 8.72
N HIS A 106 1.18 -13.53 8.82
CA HIS A 106 0.38 -13.99 7.69
C HIS A 106 -0.07 -12.83 6.80
N VAL A 107 0.89 -12.13 6.18
CA VAL A 107 0.66 -10.91 5.38
C VAL A 107 -0.14 -11.14 4.09
N THR A 108 -0.35 -12.39 3.70
CA THR A 108 -1.13 -12.80 2.51
C THR A 108 -2.60 -13.08 2.81
N ARG A 109 -3.03 -12.87 4.06
CA ARG A 109 -4.43 -13.09 4.45
C ARG A 109 -5.21 -11.81 4.24
N ALA A 110 -6.29 -11.89 3.44
CA ALA A 110 -7.32 -10.87 3.44
C ALA A 110 -8.13 -10.94 4.75
N LEU A 111 -8.14 -9.86 5.54
CA LEU A 111 -8.88 -9.79 6.82
C LEU A 111 -10.36 -9.42 6.62
N GLY A 112 -10.71 -8.92 5.43
CA GLY A 112 -12.07 -8.55 5.05
C GLY A 112 -12.55 -7.25 5.72
N PRO A 113 -13.85 -6.93 5.63
CA PRO A 113 -14.42 -5.66 6.10
C PRO A 113 -14.65 -5.64 7.63
N ARG A 114 -13.64 -6.03 8.42
CA ARG A 114 -13.66 -5.97 9.88
C ARG A 114 -13.28 -4.56 10.34
N VAL A 115 -14.25 -3.82 10.87
CA VAL A 115 -14.09 -2.40 11.19
C VAL A 115 -13.01 -2.15 12.24
N ASP A 116 -12.91 -3.02 13.24
CA ASP A 116 -11.89 -2.95 14.28
C ASP A 116 -10.48 -3.17 13.72
N VAL A 117 -10.32 -4.12 12.79
CA VAL A 117 -9.05 -4.42 12.13
C VAL A 117 -8.66 -3.32 11.13
N MET A 118 -9.62 -2.82 10.36
CA MET A 118 -9.41 -1.69 9.44
C MET A 118 -9.07 -0.39 10.18
N ALA A 119 -9.67 -0.15 11.35
CA ALA A 119 -9.36 1.03 12.17
C ALA A 119 -7.95 0.99 12.76
N VAL A 120 -7.37 -0.20 12.97
CA VAL A 120 -5.98 -0.36 13.41
C VAL A 120 -5.01 -0.26 12.24
N GLY A 121 -5.43 -0.68 11.05
CA GLY A 121 -4.63 -0.58 9.84
C GLY A 121 -4.59 0.82 9.21
N GLY A 122 -5.57 1.67 9.48
CA GLY A 122 -5.62 3.07 9.03
C GLY A 122 -4.78 4.02 9.87
#